data_AF-A0A0C9YIX9-F1
#
_entry.id   AF-A0A0C9YIX9-F1
#
_cell.length_a   1.000
_cell.length_b   1.000
_cell.length_c   1.000
_cell.angle_alpha   90.00
_cell.angle_beta   90.00
_cell.angle_gamma   90.00
#
_symmetry.space_group_name_H-M   'P 1'
#
loop_
_entity.id
_entity.type
_entity.pdbx_description
1 polymer ?
#
loop_
_entity_poly.entity_id
_entity_poly.type
_entity_poly.pdbx_seq_one_letter_code
_entity_poly.pdbx_strand_id
1 'polypeptide(L)'
;LCQQISKGLQRRSEAIQKAITWYNFQARRLDPLRPPISWKDIAQYSFLGEFNLLQHVQDDIRECMWAKPAVHEATTKFFKLCHTKEEIMRLNVEMCHL
;
A
#
# COMPACT_ATOMS: atom_id res chain seq x y z
N LEU A 1 7.55 26.74 -2.27
CA LEU A 1 6.96 25.42 -2.60
C LEU A 1 7.17 24.38 -1.50
N CYS A 2 8.40 24.07 -1.08
CA CYS A 2 8.67 22.99 -0.11
C CYS A 2 7.99 23.16 1.27
N GLN A 3 7.87 24.39 1.77
CA GLN A 3 7.18 24.65 3.04
C GLN A 3 5.67 24.33 2.99
N GLN A 4 5.02 24.54 1.85
CA GLN A 4 3.59 24.23 1.70
C GLN A 4 3.36 22.72 1.59
N ILE A 5 4.26 22.01 0.90
CA ILE A 5 4.26 20.54 0.82
C ILE A 5 4.44 19.95 2.22
N SER A 6 5.43 20.42 2.98
CA SER A 6 5.67 19.96 4.35
C SER A 6 4.45 20.18 5.26
N LYS A 7 3.88 21.39 5.24
CA LYS A 7 2.63 21.69 5.98
C LYS A 7 1.46 20.81 5.54
N GLY A 8 1.35 20.50 4.25
CA GLY A 8 0.34 19.59 3.71
C GLY A 8 0.51 18.16 4.25
N LEU A 9 1.73 17.64 4.23
CA LEU A 9 2.06 16.31 4.75
C LEU A 9 1.79 16.21 6.25
N GLN A 10 2.17 17.24 7.03
CA GLN A 10 1.90 17.28 8.46
C GLN A 10 0.39 17.22 8.76
N ARG A 11 -0.42 18.07 8.10
CA ARG A 11 -1.88 18.09 8.28
C ARG A 11 -2.50 16.73 7.93
N ARG A 12 -2.03 16.10 6.85
CA ARG A 12 -2.51 14.77 6.45
C ARG A 12 -2.16 13.71 7.50
N SER A 13 -0.94 13.74 8.03
CA SER A 13 -0.51 12.83 9.11
C SER A 13 -1.40 12.98 10.36
N GLU A 14 -1.63 14.22 10.81
CA GLU A 14 -2.51 14.53 11.94
C GLU A 14 -3.96 14.06 11.69
N ALA A 15 -4.47 14.26 10.47
CA ALA A 15 -5.81 13.82 10.10
C ALA A 15 -5.95 12.29 10.17
N ILE A 16 -4.96 11.54 9.67
CA ILE A 16 -4.97 10.08 9.74
C ILE A 16 -4.85 9.60 11.20
N GLN A 17 -3.99 10.21 12.01
CA GLN A 17 -3.89 9.87 13.44
C GLN A 17 -5.22 10.07 14.19
N LYS A 18 -5.92 11.18 13.92
CA LYS A 18 -7.26 11.42 14.46
C LYS A 18 -8.26 10.37 13.99
N ALA A 19 -8.24 10.01 12.71
CA ALA A 19 -9.12 8.98 12.16
C ALA A 19 -8.89 7.61 12.82
N ILE A 20 -7.63 7.20 13.02
CA ILE A 20 -7.27 5.97 13.76
C ILE A 20 -7.84 6.01 15.17
N THR A 21 -7.64 7.13 15.88
CA THR A 21 -8.10 7.30 17.27
C THR A 21 -9.63 7.17 17.35
N TRP A 22 -10.33 7.81 16.43
CA TRP A 22 -11.79 7.78 16.37
C TRP A 22 -12.31 6.39 16.00
N TYR A 23 -11.70 5.73 15.01
CA TYR A 23 -12.01 4.35 14.66
C TYR A 23 -11.84 3.43 15.88
N ASN A 24 -10.69 3.45 16.55
CA ASN A 24 -10.40 2.60 17.71
C ASN A 24 -11.34 2.88 18.89
N PHE A 25 -11.83 4.12 19.02
CA PHE A 25 -12.86 4.46 20.00
C PHE A 25 -14.21 3.81 19.65
N GLN A 26 -14.66 3.91 18.40
CA GLN A 26 -15.93 3.30 17.98
C GLN A 26 -15.86 1.77 17.89
N ALA A 27 -14.73 1.21 17.45
CA ALA A 27 -14.51 -0.23 17.31
C ALA A 27 -14.78 -1.01 18.61
N ARG A 28 -14.48 -0.40 19.77
CA ARG A 28 -14.73 -0.96 21.11
C ARG A 28 -16.21 -0.95 21.52
N ARG A 29 -17.05 -0.21 20.81
CA ARG A 29 -18.49 -0.06 21.08
C ARG A 29 -19.37 -0.92 20.18
N LEU A 30 -18.76 -1.62 19.22
CA LEU A 30 -19.46 -2.54 18.32
C LEU A 30 -19.60 -3.93 18.96
N ASP A 31 -20.65 -4.64 18.56
CA ASP A 31 -20.87 -6.04 18.87
C ASP A 31 -20.96 -6.83 17.55
N PRO A 32 -19.99 -7.70 17.22
CA PRO A 32 -18.79 -8.03 17.99
C PRO A 32 -17.75 -6.90 17.99
N LEU A 33 -16.92 -6.85 19.04
CA LEU A 33 -15.82 -5.89 19.14
C LEU A 33 -14.89 -6.03 17.92
N ARG A 34 -14.55 -4.90 17.32
CA ARG A 34 -13.57 -4.85 16.21
C ARG A 34 -12.16 -4.64 16.77
N PRO A 35 -11.13 -5.29 16.19
CA PRO A 35 -9.75 -5.09 16.62
C PRO A 35 -9.29 -3.64 16.32
N PRO A 36 -8.48 -3.03 17.20
CA PRO A 36 -7.92 -1.72 16.94
C PRO A 36 -6.91 -1.76 15.79
N ILE A 37 -6.79 -0.65 15.07
CA ILE A 37 -5.78 -0.46 14.02
C ILE A 37 -4.70 0.50 14.50
N SER A 38 -3.47 0.27 14.06
CA SER A 38 -2.32 1.15 14.28
C SER A 38 -1.89 1.85 13.00
N TRP A 39 -1.03 2.87 13.14
CA TRP A 39 -0.39 3.51 11.99
C TRP A 39 0.41 2.50 11.16
N LYS A 40 1.09 1.56 11.82
CA LYS A 40 1.89 0.53 11.17
C LYS A 40 1.03 -0.33 10.26
N ASP A 41 -0.16 -0.70 10.71
CA ASP A 41 -1.09 -1.51 9.91
C ASP A 41 -1.50 -0.75 8.66
N ILE A 42 -1.87 0.52 8.78
CA ILE A 42 -2.26 1.35 7.62
C ILE A 42 -1.09 1.50 6.64
N ALA A 43 0.12 1.74 7.15
CA ALA A 43 1.31 1.87 6.30
C ALA A 43 1.64 0.58 5.56
N GLN A 44 1.45 -0.59 6.18
CA GLN A 44 1.69 -1.89 5.53
C GLN A 44 0.72 -2.17 4.38
N TYR A 45 -0.49 -1.63 4.42
CA TYR A 45 -1.50 -1.82 3.39
C TYR A 45 -1.64 -0.63 2.42
N SER A 46 -0.75 0.38 2.48
CA SER A 46 -0.87 1.57 1.64
C SER A 46 -0.81 1.26 0.14
N PHE A 47 -0.11 0.19 -0.24
CA PHE A 47 -0.01 -0.27 -1.63
C PHE A 47 -1.37 -0.68 -2.22
N LEU A 48 -2.32 -1.13 -1.40
CA LEU A 48 -3.68 -1.43 -1.86
C LEU A 48 -4.39 -0.17 -2.37
N GLY A 49 -4.03 1.00 -1.83
CA GLY A 49 -4.54 2.29 -2.28
C GLY A 49 -4.07 2.69 -3.69
N GLU A 50 -3.09 2.00 -4.27
CA GLU A 50 -2.64 2.24 -5.64
C GLU A 50 -3.62 1.66 -6.68
N PHE A 51 -4.47 0.71 -6.26
CA PHE A 51 -5.44 0.07 -7.12
C PHE A 51 -6.81 0.75 -7.00
N ASN A 52 -7.06 1.78 -7.81
CA ASN A 52 -8.34 2.50 -7.82
C ASN A 52 -9.55 1.57 -8.03
N LEU A 53 -9.37 0.44 -8.72
CA LEU A 53 -10.41 -0.58 -8.92
C LEU A 53 -10.95 -1.12 -7.59
N LEU A 54 -10.11 -1.23 -6.55
CA LEU A 54 -10.50 -1.75 -5.24
C LEU A 54 -11.42 -0.79 -4.47
N GLN A 55 -11.50 0.49 -4.86
CA GLN A 55 -12.40 1.45 -4.21
C GLN A 55 -13.88 1.11 -4.44
N HIS A 56 -14.18 0.39 -5.51
CA HIS A 56 -15.55 0.02 -5.89
C HIS A 56 -15.96 -1.38 -5.44
N VAL A 57 -15.02 -2.16 -4.91
CA VAL A 57 -15.26 -3.53 -4.47
C VAL A 57 -15.60 -3.50 -2.97
N GLN A 58 -16.78 -4.01 -2.59
CA GLN A 58 -17.22 -4.07 -1.19
C GLN A 58 -16.70 -5.32 -0.44
N ASP A 59 -15.88 -6.14 -1.09
CA ASP A 59 -15.35 -7.37 -0.50
C ASP A 59 -14.15 -7.10 0.41
N ASP A 60 -14.09 -7.85 1.51
CA ASP A 60 -12.90 -7.85 2.38
C ASP A 60 -11.76 -8.63 1.71
N ILE A 61 -10.84 -7.88 1.10
CA ILE A 61 -9.68 -8.44 0.40
C ILE A 61 -8.53 -8.81 1.35
N ARG A 62 -8.63 -8.59 2.66
CA ARG A 62 -7.52 -8.84 3.60
C ARG A 62 -7.12 -10.31 3.68
N GLU A 63 -8.08 -11.20 3.46
CA GLU A 63 -7.85 -12.65 3.43
C GLU A 63 -7.21 -13.12 2.12
N CYS A 64 -7.26 -12.30 1.06
CA CYS A 64 -6.64 -12.63 -0.20
C CYS A 64 -5.12 -12.71 -0.05
N MET A 65 -4.53 -13.82 -0.52
CA MET A 65 -3.08 -14.03 -0.43
C MET A 65 -2.27 -12.89 -1.08
N TRP A 66 -2.74 -12.35 -2.21
CA TRP A 66 -2.09 -11.24 -2.91
C TRP A 66 -2.12 -9.91 -2.13
N ALA A 67 -3.08 -9.74 -1.21
CA ALA A 67 -3.20 -8.55 -0.38
C ALA A 67 -2.31 -8.59 0.87
N LYS A 68 -1.72 -9.76 1.19
CA LYS A 68 -0.83 -9.89 2.35
C LYS A 68 0.49 -9.14 2.09
N PRO A 69 0.94 -8.25 2.99
CA PRO A 69 2.13 -7.42 2.76
C PRO A 69 3.39 -8.22 2.42
N ALA A 70 3.61 -9.36 3.09
CA ALA A 70 4.75 -10.23 2.82
C ALA A 70 4.72 -10.86 1.42
N VAL A 71 3.52 -11.24 0.95
CA VAL A 71 3.34 -11.80 -0.40
C VAL A 71 3.54 -10.71 -1.44
N HIS A 72 2.99 -9.52 -1.23
CA HIS A 72 3.20 -8.37 -2.10
C HIS A 72 4.70 -8.04 -2.21
N GLU A 73 5.41 -7.95 -1.08
CA GLU A 73 6.85 -7.66 -1.07
C GLU A 73 7.67 -8.72 -1.83
N ALA A 74 7.39 -10.01 -1.60
CA ALA A 74 8.02 -11.10 -2.32
C ALA A 74 7.75 -11.01 -3.83
N THR A 75 6.51 -10.72 -4.20
CA THR A 75 6.05 -10.59 -5.59
C THR A 75 6.73 -9.41 -6.29
N THR A 76 6.81 -8.25 -5.64
CA THR A 76 7.55 -7.09 -6.16
C THR A 76 9.02 -7.42 -6.42
N LYS A 77 9.69 -8.11 -5.49
CA LYS A 77 11.10 -8.51 -5.66
C LYS A 77 11.27 -9.52 -6.80
N PHE A 78 10.38 -10.50 -6.89
CA PHE A 78 10.37 -11.49 -7.95
C PHE A 78 10.24 -10.84 -9.33
N PHE A 79 9.24 -9.97 -9.53
CA PHE A 79 9.05 -9.31 -10.82
C PHE A 79 10.17 -8.34 -11.18
N LYS A 80 10.78 -7.64 -10.20
CA LYS A 80 12.00 -6.84 -10.46
C LYS A 80 13.13 -7.70 -11.02
N LEU A 81 13.31 -8.91 -10.50
CA LEU A 81 14.32 -9.84 -11.00
C LEU A 81 14.00 -10.31 -12.42
N CYS A 82 12.74 -10.66 -12.71
CA CYS A 82 12.28 -11.04 -14.04
C CYS A 82 12.54 -9.91 -15.05
N HIS A 83 12.07 -8.70 -14.76
CA HIS A 83 12.26 -7.54 -15.63
C HIS A 83 13.73 -7.22 -15.84
N THR A 84 14.59 -7.39 -14.83
CA THR A 84 16.04 -7.17 -15.01
C THR A 84 16.63 -8.13 -16.04
N LYS A 85 16.21 -9.40 -16.05
CA LYS A 85 16.65 -10.39 -17.04
C LYS A 85 16.14 -10.07 -18.44
N GLU A 86 14.88 -9.66 -18.54
CA GLU A 86 14.27 -9.22 -19.80
C GLU A 86 14.97 -7.97 -20.35
N GLU A 87 15.29 -7.01 -19.49
CA GLU A 87 16.01 -5.79 -19.86
C GLU A 87 17.41 -6.10 -20.39
N ILE A 88 18.15 -7.02 -19.76
CA ILE A 88 19.45 -7.48 -20.27
C ILE A 88 19.30 -8.08 -21.67
N MET A 89 18.29 -8.91 -21.89
CA MET A 89 18.04 -9.50 -23.21
C MET A 89 17.68 -8.42 -24.24
N ARG A 90 16.83 -7.45 -23.89
CA ARG A 90 16.44 -6.35 -24.77
C ARG A 90 17.64 -5.47 -25.13
N LEU A 91 18.45 -5.08 -24.14
CA LEU A 91 19.64 -4.27 -24.34
C LEU A 91 20.66 -4.96 -25.26
N ASN A 92 20.85 -6.27 -25.14
CA ASN A 92 21.74 -7.00 -26.05
C ASN A 92 21.29 -6.92 -27.51
N VAL A 93 19.97 -7.03 -27.75
CA VAL A 93 19.40 -6.90 -29.10
C VAL A 93 19.56 -5.46 -29.60
N GLU A 94 19.32 -4.46 -28.77
CA GLU A 94 19.49 -3.05 -29.12
C GLU A 94 20.94 -2.71 -29.47
N MET A 95 21.92 -3.22 -28.70
CA MET A 95 23.35 -3.03 -29.00
C MET A 95 23.78 -3.65 -30.33
N CYS A 96 23.16 -4.76 -30.77
CA CYS A 96 23.46 -5.36 -32.06
C CYS A 96 22.85 -4.61 -33.25
N HIS A 97 21.84 -3.78 -33.01
CA HIS A 97 21.21 -2.95 -34.03
C HIS A 97 21.83 -1.54 -34.16
N LEU A 98 22.64 -1.13 -33.17
CA LEU A 98 23.44 0.10 -33.17
C LEU A 98 24.79 -0.11 -33.85
#